data_AF-W9H277-F1
#
_entry.id   AF-W9H277-F1
#
_cell.length_a   1.000
_cell.length_b   1.000
_cell.length_c   1.000
_cell.angle_alpha   90.00
_cell.angle_beta   90.00
_cell.angle_gamma   90.00
#
_symmetry.space_group_name_H-M   'P 1'
#
loop_
_entity.id
_entity.type
_entity.pdbx_description
1 polymer ?
#
loop_
_entity_poly.entity_id
_entity_poly.type
_entity_poly.pdbx_seq_one_letter_code
_entity_poly.pdbx_strand_id
1 'polypeptide(L)'
;MARGFLFLQGPHGPFFAKLGAKLKADGADVVRVNFSGGDWLDWHGPGTLPYRGTAAGWPAWVAQLARDGGITDLVLYGDCRPLHRAAIDTLKPMGVEIHVLEEGYFRPNWITCEKGGVNGHTLIPKNPDEIIRQADELGWPPANGEQVGATTAMMVRWCLRHYAARWLATPCFPKYRTHRPANSLTEALSWIGRLVKRRPARRKADAQVAALLEQPNPFFLLGLQLDSDAQIRRHSRLTDMAAVLDLTLASFASHAPANATLVVKNHPLDNGLRDYARLTADKAEELGIAERVIFLDGGRLPPLLAKARGLVVVNSTAGLQALHHGCPTLALGDAIYAIPGLVSDTGLDDFWRHPIRPDRRLYRAFRAVVMAHSQHNGGFYTEDGMTLLVPRLAAHLRRGTAIAPPQAIGSGLREAAEMLDELLPLLADLTDATVRHALNETLVARQKSDRIHIEMLRDRALRLSNDLIRASHAEVTADTASASRMAEICGCAAMVRRRLVTFPVMAPSAAGRQIFETVRAETAAAEEITMLHRLLQKLRDDIDPPKALADVPADTRRIRLKVAAGR
;
A
#
# COMPACT_ATOMS: atom_id res chain seq x y z
N MET A 1 24.40 -29.38 0.36
CA MET A 1 24.59 -29.45 -1.11
C MET A 1 24.65 -28.02 -1.64
N ALA A 2 25.45 -27.76 -2.69
CA ALA A 2 25.41 -26.47 -3.37
C ALA A 2 24.03 -26.28 -4.02
N ARG A 3 23.44 -25.07 -3.92
CA ARG A 3 22.12 -24.77 -4.51
C ARG A 3 22.31 -24.26 -5.94
N GLY A 4 21.49 -24.76 -6.86
CA GLY A 4 21.45 -24.34 -8.25
C GLY A 4 20.14 -23.61 -8.55
N PHE A 5 20.22 -22.32 -8.88
CA PHE A 5 19.06 -21.47 -9.17
C PHE A 5 18.88 -21.26 -10.67
N LEU A 6 17.73 -21.68 -11.19
CA LEU A 6 17.27 -21.43 -12.55
C LEU A 6 16.34 -20.22 -12.58
N PHE A 7 16.71 -19.17 -13.32
CA PHE A 7 15.90 -17.98 -13.53
C PHE A 7 15.16 -18.03 -14.87
N LEU A 8 13.84 -17.89 -14.82
CA LEU A 8 13.01 -17.62 -15.99
C LEU A 8 12.73 -16.12 -16.13
N GLN A 9 11.79 -15.75 -17.00
CA GLN A 9 11.51 -14.36 -17.32
C GLN A 9 11.12 -13.59 -16.05
N GLY A 10 11.75 -12.44 -15.85
CA GLY A 10 11.60 -11.60 -14.66
C GLY A 10 10.76 -10.34 -14.88
N PRO A 11 10.71 -9.46 -13.86
CA PRO A 11 10.32 -8.07 -14.08
C PRO A 11 11.32 -7.41 -15.05
N HIS A 12 10.84 -6.49 -15.87
CA HIS A 12 11.68 -5.79 -16.84
C HIS A 12 12.76 -4.96 -16.16
N GLY A 13 13.98 -5.04 -16.68
CA GLY A 13 15.15 -4.33 -16.15
C GLY A 13 16.14 -5.23 -15.37
N PRO A 14 17.09 -4.61 -14.65
CA PRO A 14 18.30 -5.30 -14.18
C PRO A 14 18.12 -6.11 -12.90
N PHE A 15 16.94 -6.11 -12.29
CA PHE A 15 16.72 -6.69 -10.97
C PHE A 15 17.13 -8.17 -10.87
N PHE A 16 16.66 -9.02 -11.80
CA PHE A 16 17.03 -10.44 -11.79
C PHE A 16 18.53 -10.66 -12.01
N ALA A 17 19.17 -9.86 -12.86
CA ALA A 17 20.62 -9.93 -13.03
C ALA A 17 21.36 -9.59 -11.73
N LYS A 18 20.93 -8.54 -11.01
CA LYS A 18 21.49 -8.18 -9.69
C LYS A 18 21.26 -9.25 -8.64
N LEU A 19 20.04 -9.82 -8.58
CA LEU A 19 19.72 -10.91 -7.66
C LEU A 19 20.55 -12.17 -7.96
N GLY A 20 20.67 -12.55 -9.22
CA GLY A 20 21.51 -13.67 -9.66
C GLY A 20 22.99 -13.44 -9.35
N ALA A 21 23.51 -12.24 -9.58
CA ALA A 21 24.88 -11.89 -9.22
C ALA A 21 25.12 -12.00 -7.70
N LYS A 22 24.17 -11.57 -6.87
CA LYS A 22 24.24 -11.72 -5.42
C LYS A 22 24.23 -13.18 -4.98
N LEU A 23 23.38 -14.02 -5.59
CA LEU A 23 23.34 -15.46 -5.30
C LEU A 23 24.65 -16.16 -5.71
N LYS A 24 25.25 -15.78 -6.85
CA LYS A 24 26.59 -16.27 -7.26
C LYS A 24 27.67 -15.86 -6.29
N ALA A 25 27.69 -14.59 -5.87
CA ALA A 25 28.63 -14.09 -4.87
C ALA A 25 28.49 -14.83 -3.52
N ASP A 26 27.30 -15.34 -3.24
CA ASP A 26 26.98 -16.14 -2.06
C ASP A 26 27.28 -17.64 -2.20
N GLY A 27 27.91 -18.05 -3.31
CA GLY A 27 28.35 -19.42 -3.57
C GLY A 27 27.29 -20.33 -4.19
N ALA A 28 26.21 -19.79 -4.75
CA ALA A 28 25.20 -20.58 -5.46
C ALA A 28 25.49 -20.63 -6.97
N ASP A 29 25.14 -21.74 -7.61
CA ASP A 29 25.13 -21.82 -9.07
C ASP A 29 23.88 -21.12 -9.59
N VAL A 30 24.01 -20.35 -10.68
CA VAL A 30 22.89 -19.58 -11.23
C VAL A 30 22.89 -19.65 -12.74
N VAL A 31 21.76 -20.10 -13.27
CA VAL A 31 21.46 -20.22 -14.70
C VAL A 31 20.24 -19.36 -15.04
N ARG A 32 20.25 -18.67 -16.18
CA ARG A 32 19.13 -17.85 -16.68
C ARG A 32 18.73 -18.30 -18.07
N VAL A 33 17.44 -18.50 -18.33
CA VAL A 33 16.92 -18.90 -19.66
C VAL A 33 16.24 -17.75 -20.39
N ASN A 34 16.86 -17.23 -21.44
CA ASN A 34 16.32 -16.10 -22.20
C ASN A 34 15.37 -16.59 -23.29
N PHE A 35 14.11 -16.12 -23.27
CA PHE A 35 13.11 -16.48 -24.29
C PHE A 35 13.00 -15.43 -25.40
N SER A 36 13.54 -14.22 -25.20
CA SER A 36 13.37 -13.10 -26.11
C SER A 36 14.57 -12.16 -26.11
N GLY A 37 14.61 -11.23 -27.08
CA GLY A 37 15.60 -10.15 -27.09
C GLY A 37 15.57 -9.25 -25.87
N GLY A 38 14.38 -8.99 -25.32
CA GLY A 38 14.20 -8.20 -24.10
C GLY A 38 14.80 -8.91 -22.88
N ASP A 39 14.56 -10.22 -22.77
CA ASP A 39 15.15 -11.06 -21.73
C ASP A 39 16.69 -11.01 -21.76
N TRP A 40 17.27 -11.16 -22.95
CA TRP A 40 18.71 -11.08 -23.16
C TRP A 40 19.27 -9.69 -22.83
N LEU A 41 18.56 -8.62 -23.18
CA LEU A 41 18.99 -7.25 -22.86
C LEU A 41 18.96 -6.96 -21.35
N ASP A 42 17.98 -7.54 -20.63
CA ASP A 42 17.85 -7.41 -19.18
C ASP A 42 18.91 -8.26 -18.44
N TRP A 43 19.28 -9.42 -19.00
CA TRP A 43 20.33 -10.29 -18.47
C TRP A 43 21.01 -11.14 -19.56
N HIS A 44 22.27 -10.83 -19.86
CA HIS A 44 23.16 -11.60 -20.74
C HIS A 44 24.50 -11.94 -20.07
N GLY A 45 25.34 -12.71 -20.76
CA GLY A 45 26.68 -13.09 -20.30
C GLY A 45 26.75 -14.53 -19.76
N PRO A 46 27.82 -14.87 -19.02
CA PRO A 46 28.04 -16.22 -18.51
C PRO A 46 26.90 -16.74 -17.60
N GLY A 47 26.49 -17.98 -17.83
CA GLY A 47 25.36 -18.61 -17.13
C GLY A 47 23.99 -18.21 -17.69
N THR A 48 23.92 -17.66 -18.91
CA THR A 48 22.65 -17.43 -19.61
C THR A 48 22.52 -18.38 -20.81
N LEU A 49 21.31 -18.91 -21.04
CA LEU A 49 20.99 -19.87 -22.10
C LEU A 49 19.81 -19.34 -22.94
N PRO A 50 19.98 -19.10 -24.25
CA PRO A 50 18.84 -18.74 -25.09
C PRO A 50 17.99 -19.97 -25.41
N TYR A 51 16.69 -19.92 -25.11
CA TYR A 51 15.76 -20.95 -25.56
C TYR A 51 15.09 -20.52 -26.87
N ARG A 52 15.40 -21.24 -27.96
CA ARG A 52 14.89 -20.98 -29.31
C ARG A 52 13.94 -22.07 -29.83
N GLY A 53 13.53 -23.00 -28.96
CA GLY A 53 12.65 -24.10 -29.28
C GLY A 53 11.17 -23.72 -29.34
N THR A 54 10.30 -24.71 -29.56
CA THR A 54 8.84 -24.54 -29.53
C THR A 54 8.31 -24.65 -28.09
N ALA A 55 7.13 -24.11 -27.82
CA ALA A 55 6.47 -24.31 -26.52
C ALA A 55 6.27 -25.81 -26.19
N ALA A 56 6.04 -26.66 -27.19
CA ALA A 56 5.91 -28.11 -27.01
C ALA A 56 7.22 -28.79 -26.61
N GLY A 57 8.37 -28.30 -27.11
CA GLY A 57 9.69 -28.85 -26.74
C GLY A 57 10.24 -28.30 -25.42
N TRP A 58 9.59 -27.31 -24.82
CA TRP A 58 10.08 -26.62 -23.63
C TRP A 58 10.15 -27.54 -22.39
N PRO A 59 9.11 -28.35 -22.06
CA PRO A 59 9.16 -29.27 -20.93
C PRO A 59 10.36 -30.22 -20.95
N ALA A 60 10.60 -30.89 -22.09
CA ALA A 60 11.72 -31.83 -22.22
C ALA A 60 13.08 -31.12 -22.04
N TRP A 61 13.23 -29.93 -22.63
CA TRP A 61 14.47 -29.15 -22.56
C TRP A 61 14.76 -28.67 -21.13
N VAL A 62 13.75 -28.13 -20.43
CA VAL A 62 13.94 -27.61 -19.07
C VAL A 62 14.18 -28.74 -18.06
N ALA A 63 13.55 -29.91 -18.26
CA ALA A 63 13.83 -31.10 -17.45
C ALA A 63 15.28 -31.57 -17.61
N GLN A 64 15.80 -31.58 -18.84
CA GLN A 64 17.19 -31.92 -19.09
C GLN A 64 18.14 -30.90 -18.46
N LEU A 65 17.88 -29.60 -18.63
CA LEU A 65 18.65 -28.55 -18.00
C LEU A 65 18.71 -28.71 -16.47
N ALA A 66 17.58 -29.06 -15.85
CA ALA A 66 17.52 -29.23 -14.40
C ALA A 66 18.36 -30.43 -13.91
N ARG A 67 18.35 -31.55 -14.64
CA ARG A 67 19.18 -32.73 -14.33
C ARG A 67 20.66 -32.45 -14.51
N ASP A 68 21.02 -31.92 -15.67
CA ASP A 68 22.43 -31.74 -16.06
C ASP A 68 23.09 -30.59 -15.28
N GLY A 69 22.30 -29.57 -14.92
CA GLY A 69 22.77 -28.36 -14.23
C GLY A 69 22.62 -28.37 -12.71
N GLY A 70 22.16 -29.48 -12.10
CA GLY A 70 21.99 -29.57 -10.65
C GLY A 70 21.01 -28.53 -10.08
N ILE A 71 19.94 -28.21 -10.82
CA ILE A 71 19.00 -27.17 -10.43
C ILE A 71 18.15 -27.64 -9.26
N THR A 72 18.23 -26.93 -8.14
CA THR A 72 17.43 -27.15 -6.93
C THR A 72 16.26 -26.18 -6.82
N ASP A 73 16.36 -25.03 -7.51
CA ASP A 73 15.46 -23.90 -7.33
C ASP A 73 15.08 -23.25 -8.67
N LEU A 74 13.79 -22.98 -8.86
CA LEU A 74 13.25 -22.20 -9.96
C LEU A 74 12.80 -20.83 -9.46
N VAL A 75 13.33 -19.76 -10.04
CA VAL A 75 12.94 -18.37 -9.74
C VAL A 75 12.30 -17.74 -10.98
N LEU A 76 11.09 -17.22 -10.83
CA LEU A 76 10.32 -16.63 -11.94
C LEU A 76 9.43 -15.49 -11.47
N TYR A 77 8.98 -14.65 -12.41
CA TYR A 77 8.04 -13.57 -12.13
C TYR A 77 6.68 -13.85 -12.77
N GLY A 78 5.67 -14.06 -11.93
CA GLY A 78 4.32 -14.53 -12.29
C GLY A 78 4.28 -15.99 -12.76
N ASP A 79 3.44 -16.82 -12.16
CA ASP A 79 3.35 -18.29 -12.39
C ASP A 79 2.38 -18.71 -13.52
N CYS A 80 1.63 -17.75 -14.07
CA CYS A 80 0.58 -18.02 -15.05
C CYS A 80 1.01 -17.89 -16.52
N ARG A 81 2.26 -17.51 -16.80
CA ARG A 81 2.76 -17.45 -18.19
C ARG A 81 2.90 -18.88 -18.74
N PRO A 82 2.57 -19.16 -20.02
CA PRO A 82 2.59 -20.53 -20.55
C PRO A 82 3.91 -21.29 -20.33
N LEU A 83 5.05 -20.64 -20.61
CA LEU A 83 6.37 -21.25 -20.40
C LEU A 83 6.73 -21.40 -18.91
N HIS A 84 6.26 -20.49 -18.05
CA HIS A 84 6.47 -20.60 -16.60
C HIS A 84 5.65 -21.77 -16.05
N ARG A 85 4.36 -21.86 -16.40
CA ARG A 85 3.49 -22.95 -15.97
C ARG A 85 4.03 -24.31 -16.38
N ALA A 86 4.41 -24.45 -17.65
CA ALA A 86 5.04 -25.66 -18.17
C ALA A 86 6.34 -26.02 -17.43
N ALA A 87 7.17 -25.03 -17.08
CA ALA A 87 8.38 -25.28 -16.29
C ALA A 87 8.05 -25.73 -14.86
N ILE A 88 7.08 -25.09 -14.19
CA ILE A 88 6.68 -25.48 -12.84
C ILE A 88 6.10 -26.89 -12.83
N ASP A 89 5.22 -27.22 -13.78
CA ASP A 89 4.58 -28.54 -13.89
C ASP A 89 5.61 -29.65 -14.16
N THR A 90 6.69 -29.31 -14.87
CA THR A 90 7.78 -30.24 -15.17
C THR A 90 8.74 -30.40 -14.00
N LEU A 91 9.13 -29.30 -13.35
CA LEU A 91 10.23 -29.29 -12.39
C LEU A 91 9.78 -29.59 -10.95
N LYS A 92 8.55 -29.23 -10.57
CA LYS A 92 8.03 -29.48 -9.22
C LYS A 92 8.02 -30.98 -8.86
N PRO A 93 7.59 -31.92 -9.75
CA PRO A 93 7.69 -33.36 -9.49
C PRO A 93 9.13 -33.88 -9.37
N MET A 94 10.11 -33.15 -9.90
CA MET A 94 11.53 -33.49 -9.80
C MET A 94 12.17 -33.02 -8.48
N GLY A 95 11.37 -32.46 -7.56
CA GLY A 95 11.86 -31.95 -6.27
C GLY A 95 12.45 -30.54 -6.33
N VAL A 96 12.32 -29.83 -7.47
CA VAL A 96 12.77 -28.44 -7.60
C VAL A 96 11.84 -27.53 -6.81
N GLU A 97 12.43 -26.69 -5.95
CA GLU A 97 11.70 -25.69 -5.17
C GLU A 97 11.35 -24.48 -6.06
N ILE A 98 10.11 -24.03 -5.99
CA ILE A 98 9.58 -23.00 -6.89
C ILE A 98 9.40 -21.70 -6.12
N HIS A 99 10.04 -20.63 -6.59
CA HIS A 99 9.95 -19.27 -6.04
C HIS A 99 9.33 -18.34 -7.07
N VAL A 100 8.18 -17.80 -6.72
CA VAL A 100 7.40 -16.95 -7.62
C VAL A 100 7.40 -15.53 -7.07
N LEU A 101 7.99 -14.62 -7.82
CA LEU A 101 7.95 -13.20 -7.51
C LEU A 101 6.77 -12.53 -8.21
N GLU A 102 6.21 -11.54 -7.54
CA GLU A 102 5.22 -10.63 -8.08
C GLU A 102 5.39 -9.24 -7.47
N GLU A 103 4.70 -8.25 -8.04
CA GLU A 103 4.49 -6.99 -7.32
C GLU A 103 3.85 -7.25 -5.94
N GLY A 104 4.19 -6.42 -4.94
CA GLY A 104 3.69 -6.63 -3.59
C GLY A 104 2.18 -6.60 -3.46
N TYR A 105 1.67 -7.39 -2.51
CA TYR A 105 0.29 -7.32 -2.06
C TYR A 105 0.00 -6.00 -1.32
N PHE A 106 0.99 -5.47 -0.60
CA PHE A 106 0.89 -4.20 0.12
C PHE A 106 1.80 -3.14 -0.50
N ARG A 107 1.39 -2.59 -1.64
CA ARG A 107 2.16 -1.57 -2.38
C ARG A 107 2.24 -0.23 -1.64
N PRO A 108 3.27 0.61 -1.90
CA PRO A 108 4.31 0.47 -2.93
C PRO A 108 5.65 -0.10 -2.45
N ASN A 109 5.81 -0.35 -1.16
CA ASN A 109 7.13 -0.59 -0.56
C ASN A 109 7.54 -2.06 -0.47
N TRP A 110 6.72 -2.96 -1.01
CA TRP A 110 6.87 -4.40 -0.80
C TRP A 110 6.78 -5.13 -2.13
N ILE A 111 7.51 -6.24 -2.20
CA ILE A 111 7.51 -7.22 -3.28
C ILE A 111 7.06 -8.56 -2.70
N THR A 112 6.28 -9.31 -3.49
CA THR A 112 5.86 -10.65 -3.12
C THR A 112 6.90 -11.65 -3.61
N CYS A 113 7.31 -12.58 -2.75
CA CYS A 113 7.99 -13.82 -3.12
C CYS A 113 7.32 -14.98 -2.37
N GLU A 114 6.69 -15.90 -3.10
CA GLU A 114 6.04 -17.07 -2.51
C GLU A 114 6.60 -18.37 -3.05
N LYS A 115 6.51 -19.40 -2.20
CA LYS A 115 6.87 -20.77 -2.56
C LYS A 115 5.70 -21.44 -3.27
N GLY A 116 5.97 -22.12 -4.38
CA GLY A 116 5.01 -22.92 -5.13
C GLY A 116 4.14 -22.13 -6.12
N GLY A 117 3.60 -20.98 -5.70
CA GLY A 117 2.71 -20.14 -6.50
C GLY A 117 2.31 -18.85 -5.77
N VAL A 118 1.71 -17.91 -6.50
CA VAL A 118 1.21 -16.62 -5.98
C VAL A 118 -0.27 -16.47 -6.30
N ASN A 119 -0.93 -15.49 -5.69
CA ASN A 119 -2.35 -15.19 -5.90
C ASN A 119 -3.22 -16.43 -5.67
N GLY A 120 -3.98 -16.90 -6.66
CA GLY A 120 -4.82 -18.09 -6.50
C GLY A 120 -4.05 -19.40 -6.23
N HIS A 121 -2.73 -19.43 -6.42
CA HIS A 121 -1.86 -20.55 -6.03
C HIS A 121 -1.08 -20.32 -4.73
N THR A 122 -1.45 -19.29 -3.94
CA THR A 122 -0.83 -19.00 -2.65
C THR A 122 -0.95 -20.18 -1.69
N LEU A 123 0.06 -20.36 -0.84
CA LEU A 123 0.02 -21.29 0.30
C LEU A 123 -0.37 -20.60 1.61
N ILE A 124 -0.72 -19.32 1.57
CA ILE A 124 -1.19 -18.58 2.74
C ILE A 124 -2.48 -19.23 3.26
N PRO A 125 -2.58 -19.50 4.58
CA PRO A 125 -3.76 -20.14 5.16
C PRO A 125 -5.06 -19.39 4.85
N LYS A 126 -6.14 -20.16 4.69
CA LYS A 126 -7.50 -19.65 4.44
C LYS A 126 -8.44 -19.79 5.62
N ASN A 127 -8.04 -20.56 6.63
CA ASN A 127 -8.82 -20.75 7.84
C ASN A 127 -8.58 -19.56 8.80
N PRO A 128 -9.63 -18.84 9.25
CA PRO A 128 -9.48 -17.68 10.13
C PRO A 128 -8.74 -17.97 11.45
N ASP A 129 -9.03 -19.10 12.10
CA ASP A 129 -8.43 -19.45 13.39
C ASP A 129 -6.93 -19.75 13.24
N GLU A 130 -6.55 -20.44 12.16
CA GLU A 130 -5.15 -20.72 11.83
C GLU A 130 -4.37 -19.42 11.55
N ILE A 131 -4.99 -18.48 10.84
CA ILE A 131 -4.40 -17.15 10.58
C ILE A 131 -4.18 -16.41 11.89
N ILE A 132 -5.15 -16.43 12.81
CA ILE A 132 -5.05 -15.79 14.12
C ILE A 132 -3.98 -16.47 15.00
N ARG A 133 -3.88 -17.79 14.96
CA ARG A 133 -2.86 -18.53 15.71
C ARG A 133 -1.44 -18.21 15.23
N GLN A 134 -1.21 -18.32 13.92
CA GLN A 134 0.08 -17.92 13.32
C GLN A 134 0.36 -16.45 13.57
N ALA A 135 -0.70 -15.65 13.63
CA ALA A 135 -0.56 -14.26 13.97
C ALA A 135 0.01 -14.08 15.38
N ASP A 136 -0.64 -14.64 16.39
CA ASP A 136 -0.20 -14.50 17.77
C ASP A 136 1.27 -15.00 17.97
N GLU A 137 1.67 -16.06 17.27
CA GLU A 137 3.06 -16.56 17.23
C GLU A 137 4.08 -15.56 16.66
N LEU A 138 3.67 -14.73 15.71
CA LEU A 138 4.50 -13.70 15.08
C LEU A 138 4.62 -12.40 15.89
N GLY A 139 3.85 -12.24 16.98
CA GLY A 139 3.95 -11.08 17.87
C GLY A 139 3.56 -9.75 17.20
N TRP A 140 2.35 -9.70 16.68
CA TRP A 140 1.80 -8.62 15.84
C TRP A 140 1.93 -7.21 16.43
N PRO A 141 1.92 -6.13 15.61
CA PRO A 141 1.83 -6.06 14.15
C PRO A 141 3.18 -6.20 13.41
N PRO A 142 3.23 -6.31 12.05
CA PRO A 142 4.49 -6.40 11.32
C PRO A 142 5.23 -5.06 11.32
N ALA A 143 6.56 -5.09 11.21
CA ALA A 143 7.37 -3.88 11.11
C ALA A 143 6.99 -3.06 9.85
N ASN A 144 7.04 -1.73 9.96
CA ASN A 144 6.91 -0.87 8.80
C ASN A 144 8.16 -0.99 7.92
N GLY A 145 7.95 -1.07 6.61
CA GLY A 145 9.03 -1.15 5.64
C GLY A 145 9.53 0.25 5.29
N GLU A 146 10.77 0.33 4.82
CA GLU A 146 11.35 1.57 4.31
C GLU A 146 10.65 1.99 3.00
N GLN A 147 10.61 3.29 2.74
CA GLN A 147 9.95 3.81 1.55
C GLN A 147 10.82 3.61 0.30
N VAL A 148 10.23 3.07 -0.77
CA VAL A 148 10.94 2.74 -2.01
C VAL A 148 10.83 3.86 -3.07
N GLY A 149 10.10 4.93 -2.75
CA GLY A 149 9.91 6.08 -3.63
C GLY A 149 9.03 5.80 -4.85
N ALA A 150 8.92 6.77 -5.76
CA ALA A 150 8.10 6.66 -6.96
C ALA A 150 8.81 5.84 -8.05
N THR A 151 8.22 4.70 -8.44
CA THR A 151 8.84 3.75 -9.37
C THR A 151 8.33 3.85 -10.82
N THR A 152 7.21 4.53 -11.05
CA THR A 152 6.46 4.49 -12.33
C THR A 152 7.29 4.90 -13.54
N ALA A 153 8.04 6.01 -13.45
CA ALA A 153 8.84 6.49 -14.58
C ALA A 153 9.94 5.49 -14.98
N MET A 154 10.55 4.87 -13.97
CA MET A 154 11.59 3.88 -14.18
C MET A 154 11.05 2.56 -14.75
N MET A 155 9.91 2.10 -14.23
CA MET A 155 9.17 0.97 -14.80
C MET A 155 8.88 1.19 -16.29
N VAL A 156 8.37 2.36 -16.68
CA VAL A 156 8.08 2.67 -18.09
C VAL A 156 9.35 2.62 -18.94
N ARG A 157 10.46 3.21 -18.47
CA ARG A 157 11.75 3.16 -19.16
C ARG A 157 12.23 1.73 -19.39
N TRP A 158 12.16 0.86 -18.37
CA TRP A 158 12.56 -0.54 -18.51
C TRP A 158 11.66 -1.30 -19.48
N CYS A 159 10.34 -1.11 -19.41
CA CYS A 159 9.39 -1.68 -20.36
C CYS A 159 9.72 -1.28 -21.81
N LEU A 160 9.93 0.01 -22.08
CA LEU A 160 10.24 0.50 -23.44
C LEU A 160 11.53 -0.13 -23.98
N ARG A 161 12.59 -0.13 -23.17
CA ARG A 161 13.87 -0.76 -23.52
C ARG A 161 13.70 -2.25 -23.81
N HIS A 162 12.99 -2.99 -22.95
CA HIS A 162 12.74 -4.41 -23.11
C HIS A 162 11.97 -4.71 -24.42
N TYR A 163 10.90 -3.96 -24.69
CA TYR A 163 10.10 -4.16 -25.90
C TYR A 163 10.86 -3.81 -27.18
N ALA A 164 11.65 -2.74 -27.18
CA ALA A 164 12.50 -2.40 -28.32
C ALA A 164 13.49 -3.53 -28.64
N ALA A 165 14.18 -4.07 -27.63
CA ALA A 165 15.13 -5.16 -27.82
C ALA A 165 14.44 -6.45 -28.29
N ARG A 166 13.26 -6.75 -27.72
CA ARG A 166 12.46 -7.89 -28.15
C ARG A 166 12.09 -7.77 -29.63
N TRP A 167 11.68 -6.59 -30.09
CA TRP A 167 11.31 -6.36 -31.48
C TRP A 167 12.53 -6.49 -32.41
N LEU A 168 13.62 -5.79 -32.10
CA LEU A 168 14.85 -5.78 -32.90
C LEU A 168 15.50 -7.17 -33.00
N ALA A 169 15.45 -7.97 -31.93
CA ALA A 169 16.05 -9.30 -31.90
C ALA A 169 15.03 -10.44 -32.14
N THR A 170 13.86 -10.14 -32.71
CA THR A 170 12.89 -11.18 -33.12
C THR A 170 13.51 -12.28 -33.99
N PRO A 171 14.39 -11.99 -34.97
CA PRO A 171 15.04 -13.04 -35.77
C PRO A 171 15.90 -14.02 -34.94
N CYS A 172 16.43 -13.57 -33.79
CA CYS A 172 17.22 -14.40 -32.88
C CYS A 172 16.36 -15.31 -32.00
N PHE A 173 15.05 -15.08 -31.93
CA PHE A 173 14.07 -15.83 -31.13
C PHE A 173 12.79 -16.12 -31.94
N PRO A 174 12.90 -16.79 -33.11
CA PRO A 174 11.83 -16.84 -34.11
C PRO A 174 10.58 -17.60 -33.65
N LYS A 175 10.71 -18.48 -32.66
CA LYS A 175 9.62 -19.31 -32.12
C LYS A 175 9.01 -18.74 -30.84
N TYR A 176 9.51 -17.62 -30.33
CA TYR A 176 8.97 -17.01 -29.12
C TYR A 176 7.61 -16.37 -29.40
N ARG A 177 6.63 -16.71 -28.56
CA ARG A 177 5.31 -16.07 -28.55
C ARG A 177 5.08 -15.44 -27.19
N THR A 178 4.60 -14.20 -27.21
CA THR A 178 4.24 -13.49 -25.99
C THR A 178 3.01 -14.08 -25.35
N HIS A 179 2.97 -14.03 -24.02
CA HIS A 179 1.79 -14.38 -23.23
C HIS A 179 0.71 -13.29 -23.29
N ARG A 180 1.05 -12.08 -23.74
CA ARG A 180 0.11 -10.97 -23.88
C ARG A 180 -0.82 -11.17 -25.08
N PRO A 181 -2.13 -10.92 -24.94
CA PRO A 181 -3.12 -11.18 -26.00
C PRO A 181 -3.04 -10.18 -27.17
N ALA A 182 -2.62 -8.94 -26.91
CA ALA A 182 -2.51 -7.90 -27.94
C ALA A 182 -1.14 -7.93 -28.64
N ASN A 183 -1.13 -7.55 -29.92
CA ASN A 183 0.12 -7.28 -30.65
C ASN A 183 0.84 -6.08 -30.01
N SER A 184 2.16 -6.17 -29.85
CA SER A 184 2.99 -5.15 -29.20
C SER A 184 2.90 -3.77 -29.87
N LEU A 185 2.68 -3.71 -31.19
CA LEU A 185 2.48 -2.43 -31.90
C LEU A 185 1.12 -1.80 -31.54
N THR A 186 0.05 -2.60 -31.54
CA THR A 186 -1.29 -2.13 -31.17
C THR A 186 -1.31 -1.65 -29.72
N GLU A 187 -0.71 -2.41 -28.80
CA GLU A 187 -0.57 -2.01 -27.40
C GLU A 187 0.20 -0.67 -27.27
N ALA A 188 1.30 -0.50 -28.01
CA ALA A 188 2.07 0.75 -28.01
C ALA A 188 1.25 1.96 -28.52
N LEU A 189 0.51 1.80 -29.62
CA LEU A 189 -0.37 2.83 -30.16
C LEU A 189 -1.49 3.21 -29.18
N SER A 190 -2.08 2.23 -28.50
CA SER A 190 -3.09 2.46 -27.45
C SER A 190 -2.54 3.26 -26.29
N TRP A 191 -1.30 2.97 -25.86
CA TRP A 191 -0.63 3.76 -24.82
C TRP A 191 -0.38 5.22 -25.23
N ILE A 192 -0.04 5.47 -26.50
CA ILE A 192 0.09 6.84 -27.04
C ILE A 192 -1.27 7.55 -26.96
N GLY A 193 -2.34 6.91 -27.43
CA GLY A 193 -3.70 7.46 -27.32
C GLY A 193 -4.12 7.77 -25.88
N ARG A 194 -3.82 6.87 -24.93
CA ARG A 194 -4.08 7.07 -23.50
C ARG A 194 -3.29 8.24 -22.92
N LEU A 195 -2.03 8.44 -23.33
CA LEU A 195 -1.21 9.55 -22.83
C LEU A 195 -1.85 10.91 -23.19
N VAL A 196 -2.37 11.05 -24.41
CA VAL A 196 -3.07 12.25 -24.87
C VAL A 196 -4.35 12.50 -24.06
N LYS A 197 -5.13 11.44 -23.80
CA LYS A 197 -6.43 11.54 -23.09
C LYS A 197 -6.29 11.59 -21.55
N ARG A 198 -5.11 11.32 -21.00
CA ARG A 198 -4.91 11.13 -19.55
C ARG A 198 -5.27 12.33 -18.69
N ARG A 199 -4.81 13.52 -19.06
CA ARG A 199 -5.06 14.76 -18.28
C ARG A 199 -6.54 15.13 -18.21
N PRO A 200 -7.29 15.22 -19.33
CA PRO A 200 -8.71 15.52 -19.28
C PRO A 200 -9.50 14.40 -18.58
N ALA A 201 -9.19 13.13 -18.84
CA ALA A 201 -9.84 12.00 -18.16
C ALA A 201 -9.65 12.07 -16.63
N ARG A 202 -8.43 12.39 -16.17
CA ARG A 202 -8.15 12.56 -14.74
C ARG A 202 -8.93 13.71 -14.11
N ARG A 203 -8.96 14.89 -14.75
CA ARG A 203 -9.73 16.04 -14.25
C ARG A 203 -11.22 15.72 -14.14
N LYS A 204 -11.77 15.07 -15.17
CA LYS A 204 -13.17 14.62 -15.18
C LYS A 204 -13.43 13.63 -14.05
N ALA A 205 -12.57 12.62 -13.89
CA ALA A 205 -12.69 11.64 -12.82
C ALA A 205 -12.58 12.28 -11.43
N ASP A 206 -11.64 13.20 -11.21
CA ASP A 206 -11.48 13.89 -9.93
C ASP A 206 -12.73 14.71 -9.57
N ALA A 207 -13.34 15.40 -10.55
CA ALA A 207 -14.59 16.13 -10.37
C ALA A 207 -15.79 15.19 -10.07
N GLN A 208 -15.90 14.08 -10.79
CA GLN A 208 -16.94 13.06 -10.54
C GLN A 208 -16.79 12.42 -9.16
N VAL A 209 -15.55 12.15 -8.73
CA VAL A 209 -15.27 11.64 -7.38
C VAL A 209 -15.67 12.66 -6.32
N ALA A 210 -15.35 13.95 -6.50
CA ALA A 210 -15.75 14.99 -5.56
C ALA A 210 -17.29 15.05 -5.42
N ALA A 211 -18.00 15.12 -6.55
CA ALA A 211 -19.46 15.15 -6.57
C ALA A 211 -20.08 13.90 -5.92
N LEU A 212 -19.54 12.71 -6.22
CA LEU A 212 -20.01 11.46 -5.62
C LEU A 212 -19.82 11.43 -4.10
N LEU A 213 -18.70 11.95 -3.60
CA LEU A 213 -18.40 11.97 -2.17
C LEU A 213 -19.23 12.99 -1.38
N GLU A 214 -19.84 13.97 -2.06
CA GLU A 214 -20.77 14.96 -1.48
C GLU A 214 -22.23 14.48 -1.48
N GLN A 215 -22.57 13.53 -2.35
CA GLN A 215 -23.94 13.00 -2.42
C GLN A 215 -24.29 12.16 -1.17
N PRO A 216 -25.54 12.25 -0.67
CA PRO A 216 -26.00 11.45 0.45
C PRO A 216 -26.30 9.99 0.06
N ASN A 217 -26.43 9.73 -1.25
CA ASN A 217 -26.81 8.42 -1.76
C ASN A 217 -25.69 7.39 -1.57
N PRO A 218 -26.01 6.14 -1.19
CA PRO A 218 -25.04 5.08 -1.10
C PRO A 218 -24.47 4.75 -2.49
N PHE A 219 -23.19 4.39 -2.54
CA PHE A 219 -22.61 3.86 -3.77
C PHE A 219 -21.80 2.60 -3.53
N PHE A 220 -21.77 1.74 -4.53
CA PHE A 220 -20.92 0.56 -4.61
C PHE A 220 -19.85 0.76 -5.68
N LEU A 221 -18.76 0.01 -5.56
CA LEU A 221 -17.66 0.04 -6.51
C LEU A 221 -17.55 -1.31 -7.21
N LEU A 222 -17.32 -1.29 -8.53
CA LEU A 222 -16.79 -2.42 -9.28
C LEU A 222 -15.37 -2.07 -9.72
N GLY A 223 -14.36 -2.83 -9.25
CA GLY A 223 -12.98 -2.65 -9.65
C GLY A 223 -12.64 -3.43 -10.91
N LEU A 224 -12.40 -2.77 -12.04
CA LEU A 224 -11.95 -3.44 -13.26
C LEU A 224 -10.47 -3.86 -13.16
N GLN A 225 -10.14 -4.99 -13.76
CA GLN A 225 -8.77 -5.51 -13.92
C GLN A 225 -8.36 -5.47 -15.40
N LEU A 226 -7.08 -5.71 -15.70
CA LEU A 226 -6.61 -5.77 -17.08
C LEU A 226 -7.18 -7.03 -17.75
N ASP A 227 -7.66 -6.92 -18.99
CA ASP A 227 -8.15 -8.09 -19.75
C ASP A 227 -7.05 -9.14 -20.04
N SER A 228 -5.81 -8.67 -20.06
CA SER A 228 -4.61 -9.50 -20.20
C SER A 228 -4.15 -10.16 -18.89
N ASP A 229 -4.83 -9.87 -17.78
CA ASP A 229 -4.54 -10.47 -16.49
C ASP A 229 -4.94 -11.95 -16.52
N ALA A 230 -3.94 -12.83 -16.56
CA ALA A 230 -4.14 -14.26 -16.57
C ALA A 230 -4.88 -14.75 -15.30
N GLN A 231 -4.91 -13.93 -14.24
CA GLN A 231 -5.61 -14.24 -13.00
C GLN A 231 -7.13 -14.28 -13.17
N ILE A 232 -7.70 -13.51 -14.10
CA ILE A 232 -9.15 -13.57 -14.36
C ILE A 232 -9.51 -14.94 -14.95
N ARG A 233 -8.79 -15.36 -15.99
CA ARG A 233 -9.10 -16.60 -16.73
C ARG A 233 -8.77 -17.88 -15.99
N ARG A 234 -7.79 -17.84 -15.07
CA ARG A 234 -7.28 -19.02 -14.36
C ARG A 234 -7.82 -19.17 -12.94
N HIS A 235 -8.17 -18.06 -12.30
CA HIS A 235 -8.59 -18.02 -10.89
C HIS A 235 -9.99 -17.44 -10.74
N SER A 236 -10.82 -17.53 -11.77
CA SER A 236 -12.25 -17.28 -11.69
C SER A 236 -12.99 -18.14 -12.71
N ARG A 237 -14.31 -18.26 -12.55
CA ARG A 237 -15.18 -18.91 -13.54
C ARG A 237 -15.53 -17.98 -14.71
N LEU A 238 -15.03 -16.75 -14.71
CA LEU A 238 -15.36 -15.70 -15.67
C LEU A 238 -14.34 -15.69 -16.80
N THR A 239 -14.82 -15.51 -18.04
CA THR A 239 -14.00 -15.62 -19.25
C THR A 239 -13.17 -14.38 -19.51
N ASP A 240 -13.71 -13.20 -19.21
CA ASP A 240 -13.07 -11.90 -19.41
C ASP A 240 -13.71 -10.81 -18.53
N MET A 241 -13.18 -9.59 -18.61
CA MET A 241 -13.73 -8.46 -17.84
C MET A 241 -15.10 -7.98 -18.34
N ALA A 242 -15.49 -8.27 -19.58
CA ALA A 242 -16.83 -7.91 -20.06
C ALA A 242 -17.88 -8.84 -19.45
N ALA A 243 -17.61 -10.13 -19.32
CA ALA A 243 -18.49 -11.05 -18.60
C ALA A 243 -18.65 -10.63 -17.13
N VAL A 244 -17.57 -10.15 -16.49
CA VAL A 244 -17.64 -9.57 -15.12
C VAL A 244 -18.56 -8.34 -15.09
N LEU A 245 -18.40 -7.45 -16.07
CA LEU A 245 -19.18 -6.23 -16.21
C LEU A 245 -20.67 -6.57 -16.39
N ASP A 246 -21.00 -7.43 -17.35
CA ASP A 246 -22.37 -7.86 -17.66
C ASP A 246 -23.06 -8.49 -16.44
N LEU A 247 -22.38 -9.44 -15.78
CA LEU A 247 -22.88 -10.09 -14.57
C LEU A 247 -23.17 -9.07 -13.46
N THR A 248 -22.23 -8.14 -13.24
CA THR A 248 -22.34 -7.17 -12.16
C THR A 248 -23.42 -6.14 -12.40
N LEU A 249 -23.53 -5.59 -13.62
CA LEU A 249 -24.60 -4.63 -13.94
C LEU A 249 -25.97 -5.28 -13.90
N ALA A 250 -26.13 -6.50 -14.42
CA ALA A 250 -27.42 -7.21 -14.39
C ALA A 250 -27.88 -7.50 -12.96
N SER A 251 -26.96 -7.97 -12.11
CA SER A 251 -27.22 -8.21 -10.70
C SER A 251 -27.56 -6.90 -9.95
N PHE A 252 -26.78 -5.84 -10.17
CA PHE A 252 -27.02 -4.54 -9.55
C PHE A 252 -28.38 -3.95 -9.94
N ALA A 253 -28.75 -4.03 -11.22
CA ALA A 253 -30.04 -3.54 -11.71
C ALA A 253 -31.22 -4.18 -10.97
N SER A 254 -31.13 -5.50 -10.73
CA SER A 254 -32.21 -6.31 -10.18
C SER A 254 -32.27 -6.27 -8.64
N HIS A 255 -31.12 -6.14 -7.98
CA HIS A 255 -31.03 -6.41 -6.53
C HIS A 255 -30.60 -5.21 -5.68
N ALA A 256 -29.89 -4.23 -6.25
CA ALA A 256 -29.38 -3.12 -5.47
C ALA A 256 -30.46 -2.09 -5.11
N PRO A 257 -30.33 -1.38 -3.96
CA PRO A 257 -31.25 -0.33 -3.57
C PRO A 257 -31.46 0.71 -4.68
N ALA A 258 -32.70 1.14 -4.89
CA ALA A 258 -33.06 2.02 -6.01
C ALA A 258 -32.32 3.37 -6.01
N ASN A 259 -31.97 3.89 -4.84
CA ASN A 259 -31.20 5.13 -4.68
C ASN A 259 -29.67 4.92 -4.70
N ALA A 260 -29.19 3.68 -4.87
CA ALA A 260 -27.77 3.40 -4.93
C ALA A 260 -27.18 3.62 -6.32
N THR A 261 -25.93 4.05 -6.35
CA THR A 261 -25.11 4.22 -7.55
C THR A 261 -24.05 3.13 -7.65
N LEU A 262 -23.84 2.54 -8.83
CA LEU A 262 -22.71 1.67 -9.12
C LEU A 262 -21.60 2.46 -9.81
N VAL A 263 -20.41 2.44 -9.23
CA VAL A 263 -19.24 3.10 -9.79
C VAL A 263 -18.31 2.04 -10.38
N VAL A 264 -18.24 2.01 -11.72
CA VAL A 264 -17.31 1.15 -12.45
C VAL A 264 -15.96 1.85 -12.55
N LYS A 265 -14.99 1.36 -11.78
CA LYS A 265 -13.65 1.94 -11.66
C LYS A 265 -12.69 1.27 -12.63
N ASN A 266 -12.23 2.01 -13.65
CA ASN A 266 -11.25 1.48 -14.61
C ASN A 266 -9.89 1.22 -13.97
N HIS A 267 -9.16 0.25 -14.53
CA HIS A 267 -7.80 -0.07 -14.11
C HIS A 267 -6.81 1.03 -14.57
N PRO A 268 -5.91 1.54 -13.71
CA PRO A 268 -5.00 2.63 -14.06
C PRO A 268 -4.02 2.28 -15.20
N LEU A 269 -3.75 0.99 -15.42
CA LEU A 269 -2.86 0.50 -16.48
C LEU A 269 -3.59 0.04 -17.76
N ASP A 270 -4.91 0.22 -17.84
CA ASP A 270 -5.76 -0.28 -18.91
C ASP A 270 -5.46 0.10 -20.38
N ASN A 271 -4.65 1.06 -20.83
CA ASN A 271 -4.44 1.36 -22.27
C ASN A 271 -5.66 1.65 -23.21
N GLY A 272 -6.89 1.25 -22.91
CA GLY A 272 -8.11 1.55 -23.67
C GLY A 272 -8.28 0.75 -24.97
N LEU A 273 -7.63 -0.42 -25.14
CA LEU A 273 -7.86 -1.30 -26.29
C LEU A 273 -9.32 -1.74 -26.40
N ARG A 274 -9.95 -2.01 -25.25
CA ARG A 274 -11.39 -2.27 -25.15
C ARG A 274 -12.03 -1.06 -24.49
N ASP A 275 -13.08 -0.53 -25.11
CA ASP A 275 -13.76 0.67 -24.60
C ASP A 275 -14.74 0.28 -23.48
N TYR A 276 -14.22 0.07 -22.28
CA TYR A 276 -15.05 -0.28 -21.12
C TYR A 276 -16.02 0.83 -20.72
N ALA A 277 -15.72 2.09 -21.04
CA ALA A 277 -16.64 3.18 -20.78
C ALA A 277 -17.90 3.01 -21.62
N ARG A 278 -17.72 2.74 -22.92
CA ARG A 278 -18.82 2.45 -23.84
C ARG A 278 -19.55 1.16 -23.47
N LEU A 279 -18.84 0.06 -23.21
CA LEU A 279 -19.49 -1.20 -22.79
C LEU A 279 -20.33 -1.02 -21.53
N THR A 280 -19.85 -0.24 -20.57
CA THR A 280 -20.59 0.08 -19.34
C THR A 280 -21.85 0.89 -19.66
N ALA A 281 -21.73 1.91 -20.52
CA ALA A 281 -22.86 2.75 -20.90
C ALA A 281 -23.92 1.96 -21.67
N ASP A 282 -23.53 1.26 -22.73
CA ASP A 282 -24.41 0.46 -23.58
C ASP A 282 -25.18 -0.58 -22.73
N LYS A 283 -24.49 -1.26 -21.80
CA LYS A 283 -25.12 -2.25 -20.91
C LYS A 283 -26.03 -1.61 -19.85
N ALA A 284 -25.66 -0.44 -19.33
CA ALA A 284 -26.49 0.26 -18.35
C ALA A 284 -27.77 0.83 -18.99
N GLU A 285 -27.72 1.26 -20.25
CA GLU A 285 -28.88 1.66 -21.04
C GLU A 285 -29.81 0.47 -21.31
N GLU A 286 -29.26 -0.66 -21.76
CA GLU A 286 -30.01 -1.91 -21.97
C GLU A 286 -30.80 -2.34 -20.72
N LEU A 287 -30.20 -2.16 -19.55
CA LEU A 287 -30.79 -2.52 -18.25
C LEU A 287 -31.64 -1.41 -17.62
N GLY A 288 -31.75 -0.23 -18.26
CA GLY A 288 -32.53 0.90 -17.74
C GLY A 288 -31.95 1.54 -16.47
N ILE A 289 -30.65 1.41 -16.21
CA ILE A 289 -29.96 1.91 -15.02
C ILE A 289 -28.85 2.92 -15.33
N ALA A 290 -28.82 3.50 -16.53
CA ALA A 290 -27.80 4.46 -16.95
C ALA A 290 -27.55 5.60 -15.93
N GLU A 291 -28.62 6.18 -15.37
CA GLU A 291 -28.54 7.25 -14.35
C GLU A 291 -27.98 6.78 -13.00
N ARG A 292 -27.90 5.47 -12.77
CA ARG A 292 -27.36 4.85 -11.54
C ARG A 292 -25.96 4.30 -11.74
N VAL A 293 -25.32 4.50 -12.90
CA VAL A 293 -24.00 3.95 -13.20
C VAL A 293 -23.01 5.05 -13.56
N ILE A 294 -21.85 5.06 -12.91
CA ILE A 294 -20.76 6.02 -13.18
C ILE A 294 -19.50 5.25 -13.55
N PHE A 295 -18.95 5.53 -14.74
CA PHE A 295 -17.63 5.02 -15.13
C PHE A 295 -16.51 6.00 -14.78
N LEU A 296 -15.47 5.53 -14.08
CA LEU A 296 -14.33 6.34 -13.63
C LEU A 296 -12.98 5.86 -14.22
N ASP A 297 -12.46 6.57 -15.22
CA ASP A 297 -11.10 6.43 -15.76
C ASP A 297 -10.10 7.39 -15.09
N GLY A 298 -9.89 7.20 -13.80
CA GLY A 298 -9.06 8.07 -12.97
C GLY A 298 -9.57 8.09 -11.54
N GLY A 299 -9.18 9.11 -10.76
CA GLY A 299 -9.60 9.24 -9.36
C GLY A 299 -8.83 8.33 -8.41
N ARG A 300 -8.57 8.84 -7.20
CA ARG A 300 -7.92 8.07 -6.13
C ARG A 300 -8.92 7.09 -5.53
N LEU A 301 -8.52 5.83 -5.39
CA LEU A 301 -9.35 4.78 -4.82
C LEU A 301 -9.59 4.93 -3.29
N PRO A 302 -8.60 5.31 -2.45
CA PRO A 302 -8.80 5.37 -1.00
C PRO A 302 -9.96 6.26 -0.52
N PRO A 303 -10.17 7.49 -1.05
CA PRO A 303 -11.34 8.30 -0.69
C PRO A 303 -12.68 7.63 -1.02
N LEU A 304 -12.75 6.88 -2.13
CA LEU A 304 -13.94 6.13 -2.51
C LEU A 304 -14.19 4.96 -1.54
N LEU A 305 -13.14 4.18 -1.22
CA LEU A 305 -13.26 3.03 -0.32
C LEU A 305 -13.69 3.44 1.11
N ALA A 306 -13.32 4.63 1.56
CA ALA A 306 -13.71 5.13 2.87
C ALA A 306 -15.23 5.39 3.01
N LYS A 307 -15.93 5.65 1.89
CA LYS A 307 -17.38 5.94 1.89
C LYS A 307 -18.24 4.88 1.19
N ALA A 308 -17.65 4.03 0.35
CA ALA A 308 -18.38 3.02 -0.42
C ALA A 308 -19.12 2.03 0.50
N ARG A 309 -20.33 1.64 0.11
CA ARG A 309 -21.12 0.59 0.78
C ARG A 309 -20.57 -0.81 0.54
N GLY A 310 -19.85 -1.00 -0.55
CA GLY A 310 -19.14 -2.22 -0.84
C GLY A 310 -18.30 -2.12 -2.11
N LEU A 311 -17.28 -2.97 -2.20
CA LEU A 311 -16.45 -3.17 -3.39
C LEU A 311 -16.65 -4.59 -3.92
N VAL A 312 -16.96 -4.70 -5.21
CA VAL A 312 -16.91 -5.94 -5.98
C VAL A 312 -15.62 -5.97 -6.80
N VAL A 313 -14.88 -7.07 -6.70
CA VAL A 313 -13.66 -7.36 -7.45
C VAL A 313 -13.67 -8.83 -7.87
N VAL A 314 -12.85 -9.19 -8.87
CA VAL A 314 -12.61 -10.62 -9.16
C VAL A 314 -11.58 -11.15 -8.17
N ASN A 315 -10.33 -10.72 -8.32
CA ASN A 315 -9.23 -11.10 -7.43
C ASN A 315 -8.15 -10.00 -7.29
N SER A 316 -8.49 -8.78 -7.71
CA SER A 316 -7.61 -7.60 -7.65
C SER A 316 -7.05 -7.33 -6.25
N THR A 317 -5.81 -6.86 -6.16
CA THR A 317 -5.25 -6.32 -4.90
C THR A 317 -5.96 -5.05 -4.43
N ALA A 318 -6.83 -4.44 -5.24
CA ALA A 318 -7.77 -3.41 -4.79
C ALA A 318 -8.67 -3.90 -3.64
N GLY A 319 -9.00 -5.20 -3.59
CA GLY A 319 -9.71 -5.79 -2.46
C GLY A 319 -8.93 -5.70 -1.15
N LEU A 320 -7.61 -5.89 -1.17
CA LEU A 320 -6.77 -5.69 0.03
C LEU A 320 -6.83 -4.24 0.54
N GLN A 321 -6.87 -3.26 -0.38
CA GLN A 321 -7.05 -1.85 0.00
C GLN A 321 -8.43 -1.62 0.61
N ALA A 322 -9.48 -2.23 0.06
CA ALA A 322 -10.83 -2.13 0.60
C ALA A 322 -10.92 -2.68 2.03
N LEU A 323 -10.35 -3.87 2.25
CA LEU A 323 -10.26 -4.48 3.59
C LEU A 323 -9.48 -3.60 4.57
N HIS A 324 -8.38 -2.98 4.12
CA HIS A 324 -7.63 -2.02 4.92
C HIS A 324 -8.49 -0.83 5.37
N HIS A 325 -9.35 -0.32 4.48
CA HIS A 325 -10.29 0.77 4.77
C HIS A 325 -11.57 0.30 5.49
N GLY A 326 -11.73 -1.00 5.77
CA GLY A 326 -12.94 -1.53 6.41
C GLY A 326 -14.16 -1.53 5.49
N CYS A 327 -13.95 -1.40 4.17
CA CYS A 327 -15.01 -1.42 3.18
C CYS A 327 -15.47 -2.89 2.96
N PRO A 328 -16.77 -3.18 3.06
CA PRO A 328 -17.30 -4.48 2.66
C PRO A 328 -16.81 -4.88 1.28
N THR A 329 -16.33 -6.10 1.12
CA THR A 329 -15.69 -6.54 -0.13
C THR A 329 -16.25 -7.89 -0.54
N LEU A 330 -16.63 -8.02 -1.80
CA LEU A 330 -16.99 -9.28 -2.45
C LEU A 330 -15.93 -9.61 -3.50
N ALA A 331 -15.37 -10.83 -3.40
CA ALA A 331 -14.47 -11.38 -4.40
C ALA A 331 -15.24 -12.40 -5.26
N LEU A 332 -15.33 -12.16 -6.57
CA LEU A 332 -15.98 -13.05 -7.53
C LEU A 332 -15.07 -14.20 -8.01
N GLY A 333 -13.78 -14.14 -7.70
CA GLY A 333 -12.79 -15.17 -8.01
C GLY A 333 -11.93 -15.52 -6.80
N ASP A 334 -10.96 -16.42 -7.03
CA ASP A 334 -10.02 -16.86 -6.02
C ASP A 334 -9.01 -15.75 -5.74
N ALA A 335 -9.23 -15.01 -4.66
CA ALA A 335 -8.33 -14.01 -4.15
C ALA A 335 -7.62 -14.51 -2.90
N ILE A 336 -6.38 -14.06 -2.62
CA ILE A 336 -5.65 -14.46 -1.40
C ILE A 336 -6.40 -14.11 -0.10
N TYR A 337 -7.24 -13.07 -0.15
CA TYR A 337 -8.04 -12.57 0.96
C TYR A 337 -9.50 -13.07 0.93
N ALA A 338 -9.86 -13.95 -0.01
CA ALA A 338 -11.15 -14.63 -0.02
C ALA A 338 -11.20 -15.63 1.15
N ILE A 339 -11.51 -15.11 2.34
CA ILE A 339 -11.49 -15.77 3.63
C ILE A 339 -12.79 -15.37 4.36
N PRO A 340 -13.54 -16.32 4.94
CA PRO A 340 -14.72 -16.00 5.73
C PRO A 340 -14.41 -14.99 6.84
N GLY A 341 -15.24 -13.96 6.96
CA GLY A 341 -15.03 -12.84 7.89
C GLY A 341 -14.15 -11.72 7.36
N LEU A 342 -13.38 -11.91 6.27
CA LEU A 342 -12.71 -10.80 5.56
C LEU A 342 -13.56 -10.28 4.41
N VAL A 343 -14.00 -11.18 3.53
CA VAL A 343 -14.91 -10.84 2.43
C VAL A 343 -16.30 -11.34 2.76
N SER A 344 -17.30 -10.78 2.09
CA SER A 344 -18.64 -11.33 2.12
C SER A 344 -18.63 -12.71 1.47
N ASP A 345 -19.25 -13.67 2.15
CA ASP A 345 -19.48 -15.05 1.71
C ASP A 345 -20.83 -15.22 0.99
N THR A 346 -21.58 -14.13 0.86
CA THR A 346 -22.86 -14.08 0.15
C THR A 346 -22.66 -14.00 -1.37
N GLY A 347 -23.71 -14.36 -2.12
CA GLY A 347 -23.74 -14.15 -3.55
C GLY A 347 -23.77 -12.66 -3.93
N LEU A 348 -23.45 -12.37 -5.19
CA LEU A 348 -23.44 -10.99 -5.71
C LEU A 348 -24.78 -10.27 -5.51
N ASP A 349 -25.88 -10.98 -5.74
CA ASP A 349 -27.24 -10.45 -5.59
C ASP A 349 -27.54 -10.00 -4.15
N ASP A 350 -27.14 -10.80 -3.16
CA ASP A 350 -27.34 -10.51 -1.74
C ASP A 350 -26.39 -9.42 -1.22
N PHE A 351 -25.17 -9.36 -1.76
CA PHE A 351 -24.16 -8.39 -1.36
C PHE A 351 -24.62 -6.93 -1.49
N TRP A 352 -25.45 -6.63 -2.49
CA TRP A 352 -25.98 -5.27 -2.67
C TRP A 352 -26.88 -4.80 -1.53
N ARG A 353 -27.56 -5.74 -0.86
CA ARG A 353 -28.52 -5.46 0.21
C ARG A 353 -27.87 -5.62 1.59
N HIS A 354 -26.99 -6.61 1.71
CA HIS A 354 -26.39 -7.01 2.98
C HIS A 354 -24.85 -7.07 2.90
N PRO A 355 -24.16 -5.95 2.60
CA PRO A 355 -22.71 -5.94 2.56
C PRO A 355 -22.14 -6.09 3.98
N ILE A 356 -21.29 -7.09 4.19
CA ILE A 356 -20.68 -7.38 5.50
C ILE A 356 -19.29 -6.74 5.59
N ARG A 357 -19.05 -5.99 6.67
CA ARG A 357 -17.74 -5.40 6.94
C ARG A 357 -16.72 -6.47 7.32
N PRO A 358 -15.44 -6.30 6.93
CA PRO A 358 -14.38 -7.20 7.35
C PRO A 358 -14.17 -7.15 8.86
N ASP A 359 -13.98 -8.31 9.48
CA ASP A 359 -13.46 -8.42 10.84
C ASP A 359 -12.08 -7.76 10.89
N ARG A 360 -11.94 -6.73 11.76
CA ARG A 360 -10.72 -5.95 11.87
C ARG A 360 -9.58 -6.70 12.55
N ARG A 361 -9.90 -7.58 13.51
CA ARG A 361 -8.90 -8.45 14.16
C ARG A 361 -8.40 -9.48 13.17
N LEU A 362 -9.29 -10.10 12.39
CA LEU A 362 -8.89 -11.03 11.34
C LEU A 362 -8.15 -10.33 10.20
N TYR A 363 -8.57 -9.13 9.77
CA TYR A 363 -7.87 -8.38 8.71
C TYR A 363 -6.49 -7.95 9.15
N ARG A 364 -6.35 -7.55 10.42
CA ARG A 364 -5.06 -7.49 11.08
C ARG A 364 -4.49 -8.88 10.88
N ALA A 365 -4.84 -9.93 11.64
CA ALA A 365 -4.26 -11.30 11.63
C ALA A 365 -3.87 -11.90 10.25
N PHE A 366 -4.56 -11.53 9.18
CA PHE A 366 -4.19 -11.88 7.82
C PHE A 366 -2.97 -11.10 7.30
N ARG A 367 -2.93 -9.77 7.50
CA ARG A 367 -1.87 -8.88 6.99
C ARG A 367 -0.46 -9.27 7.45
N ALA A 368 -0.17 -9.38 8.75
CA ALA A 368 1.15 -9.83 9.21
C ALA A 368 1.51 -11.28 8.82
N VAL A 369 0.55 -12.21 8.71
CA VAL A 369 0.86 -13.55 8.15
C VAL A 369 1.34 -13.37 6.72
N VAL A 370 0.59 -12.66 5.86
CA VAL A 370 1.00 -12.39 4.48
C VAL A 370 2.37 -11.68 4.45
N MET A 371 2.57 -10.68 5.30
CA MET A 371 3.81 -9.90 5.36
C MET A 371 5.01 -10.77 5.74
N ALA A 372 4.87 -11.60 6.78
CA ALA A 372 5.95 -12.46 7.26
C ALA A 372 6.28 -13.59 6.28
N HIS A 373 5.28 -14.14 5.60
CA HIS A 373 5.44 -15.29 4.71
C HIS A 373 5.95 -14.92 3.32
N SER A 374 5.61 -13.73 2.82
CA SER A 374 5.77 -13.44 1.38
C SER A 374 6.27 -12.04 1.03
N GLN A 375 6.25 -11.07 1.96
CA GLN A 375 6.50 -9.68 1.60
C GLN A 375 7.92 -9.25 1.97
N HIS A 376 8.65 -8.79 0.96
CA HIS A 376 10.01 -8.27 1.10
C HIS A 376 10.04 -6.79 0.77
N ASN A 377 10.54 -5.98 1.72
CA ASN A 377 10.61 -4.54 1.54
C ASN A 377 11.65 -4.17 0.49
N GLY A 378 11.25 -3.38 -0.51
CA GLY A 378 12.06 -3.02 -1.68
C GLY A 378 11.24 -2.94 -2.96
N GLY A 379 11.93 -2.86 -4.11
CA GLY A 379 11.27 -2.74 -5.41
C GLY A 379 12.17 -3.15 -6.57
N PHE A 380 11.55 -3.43 -7.72
CA PHE A 380 12.27 -3.96 -8.89
C PHE A 380 12.96 -2.90 -9.74
N TYR A 381 12.52 -1.65 -9.67
CA TYR A 381 12.77 -0.69 -10.74
C TYR A 381 13.84 0.34 -10.41
N THR A 382 13.85 0.86 -9.17
CA THR A 382 14.79 1.91 -8.72
C THR A 382 16.03 1.27 -8.08
N GLU A 383 17.17 1.96 -8.15
CA GLU A 383 18.41 1.47 -7.54
C GLU A 383 18.27 1.32 -6.02
N ASP A 384 17.64 2.30 -5.35
CA ASP A 384 17.36 2.24 -3.91
C ASP A 384 16.48 1.03 -3.55
N GLY A 385 15.40 0.81 -4.34
CA GLY A 385 14.50 -0.32 -4.16
C GLY A 385 15.20 -1.66 -4.32
N MET A 386 16.11 -1.77 -5.29
CA MET A 386 16.88 -3.00 -5.52
C MET A 386 17.97 -3.21 -4.46
N THR A 387 18.63 -2.14 -4.00
CA THR A 387 19.63 -2.17 -2.92
C THR A 387 19.02 -2.73 -1.64
N LEU A 388 17.78 -2.35 -1.37
CA LEU A 388 17.00 -2.83 -0.24
C LEU A 388 16.54 -4.30 -0.39
N LEU A 389 16.08 -4.65 -1.60
CA LEU A 389 15.45 -5.95 -1.87
C LEU A 389 16.45 -7.09 -2.04
N VAL A 390 17.51 -6.89 -2.84
CA VAL A 390 18.38 -7.97 -3.32
C VAL A 390 19.07 -8.73 -2.18
N PRO A 391 19.68 -8.09 -1.16
CA PRO A 391 20.31 -8.83 -0.08
C PRO A 391 19.30 -9.64 0.74
N ARG A 392 18.13 -9.07 1.03
CA ARG A 392 17.06 -9.70 1.83
C ARG A 392 16.48 -10.91 1.10
N LEU A 393 16.19 -10.75 -0.19
CA LEU A 393 15.61 -11.81 -1.00
C LEU A 393 16.62 -12.92 -1.27
N ALA A 394 17.88 -12.61 -1.57
CA ALA A 394 18.93 -13.63 -1.73
C ALA A 394 19.09 -14.47 -0.44
N ALA A 395 19.05 -13.83 0.73
CA ALA A 395 19.11 -14.54 2.00
C ALA A 395 17.87 -15.41 2.26
N HIS A 396 16.68 -14.94 1.89
CA HIS A 396 15.45 -15.73 1.94
C HIS A 396 15.53 -16.98 1.04
N LEU A 397 15.89 -16.78 -0.24
CA LEU A 397 16.03 -17.86 -1.21
C LEU A 397 17.06 -18.92 -0.77
N ARG A 398 18.16 -18.52 -0.12
CA ARG A 398 19.20 -19.45 0.34
C ARG A 398 18.85 -20.25 1.57
N ARG A 399 18.13 -19.67 2.54
CA ARG A 399 17.80 -20.33 3.81
C ARG A 399 16.73 -21.41 3.67
N GLY A 400 15.92 -21.36 2.62
CA GLY A 400 14.60 -22.00 2.69
C GLY A 400 13.74 -21.31 3.77
N THR A 401 12.51 -21.76 3.97
CA THR A 401 11.46 -21.08 4.76
C THR A 401 11.69 -21.03 6.28
N ALA A 402 12.86 -20.61 6.75
CA ALA A 402 13.00 -20.10 8.10
C ALA A 402 12.43 -18.67 8.11
N ILE A 403 11.28 -18.49 8.75
CA ILE A 403 10.68 -17.19 9.03
C ILE A 403 11.73 -16.36 9.76
N ALA A 404 12.21 -15.28 9.14
CA ALA A 404 13.11 -14.37 9.83
C ALA A 404 12.30 -13.65 10.92
N PRO A 405 12.78 -13.61 12.18
CA PRO A 405 12.12 -12.81 13.20
C PRO A 405 12.11 -11.33 12.77
N PRO A 406 11.04 -10.57 13.08
CA PRO A 406 10.97 -9.17 12.72
C PRO A 406 12.17 -8.40 13.28
N GLN A 407 12.77 -7.53 12.47
CA GLN A 407 13.77 -6.58 12.95
C GLN A 407 13.09 -5.63 13.95
N ALA A 408 13.40 -5.80 15.22
CA ALA A 408 12.79 -5.05 16.31
C ALA A 408 13.22 -3.57 16.29
N ILE A 409 12.25 -2.68 16.19
CA ILE A 409 12.38 -1.28 16.64
C ILE A 409 11.58 -1.18 17.94
N GLY A 410 12.18 -0.62 19.00
CA GLY A 410 11.75 -0.74 20.40
C GLY A 410 10.25 -0.49 20.67
N SER A 411 9.63 -1.43 21.38
CA SER A 411 8.20 -1.52 21.69
C SER A 411 7.58 -0.27 22.33
N GLY A 412 8.32 0.47 23.15
CA GLY A 412 7.76 1.64 23.88
C GLY A 412 7.41 2.86 23.00
N LEU A 413 8.09 3.05 21.87
CA LEU A 413 7.76 4.13 20.90
C LEU A 413 6.59 3.74 19.99
N ARG A 414 6.32 2.44 19.87
CA ARG A 414 5.26 1.85 19.04
C ARG A 414 3.90 1.98 19.72
N GLU A 415 3.81 1.60 20.99
CA GLU A 415 2.59 1.73 21.80
C GLU A 415 2.19 3.20 21.99
N ALA A 416 3.15 4.12 22.13
CA ALA A 416 2.88 5.55 22.22
C ALA A 416 2.31 6.14 20.91
N ALA A 417 2.71 5.61 19.75
CA ALA A 417 2.19 6.03 18.45
C ALA A 417 0.77 5.49 18.19
N GLU A 418 0.48 4.27 18.65
CA GLU A 418 -0.84 3.65 18.54
C GLU A 418 -1.86 4.34 19.46
N MET A 419 -1.47 4.70 20.69
CA MET A 419 -2.30 5.53 21.58
C MET A 419 -2.58 6.92 20.97
N LEU A 420 -1.62 7.51 20.24
CA LEU A 420 -1.83 8.77 19.53
C LEU A 420 -2.84 8.63 18.38
N ASP A 421 -2.75 7.56 17.59
CA ASP A 421 -3.68 7.29 16.49
C ASP A 421 -5.11 6.99 16.97
N GLU A 422 -5.28 6.49 18.21
CA GLU A 422 -6.59 6.35 18.87
C GLU A 422 -7.13 7.67 19.45
N LEU A 423 -6.25 8.55 19.96
CA LEU A 423 -6.61 9.86 20.50
C LEU A 423 -6.91 10.91 19.41
N LEU A 424 -6.29 10.80 18.25
CA LEU A 424 -6.37 11.77 17.15
C LEU A 424 -7.80 11.98 16.60
N PRO A 425 -8.63 10.94 16.38
CA PRO A 425 -10.03 11.09 16.00
C PRO A 425 -10.88 11.75 17.09
N LEU A 426 -10.62 11.42 18.36
CA LEU A 426 -11.31 12.02 19.53
C LEU A 426 -11.00 13.52 19.69
N LEU A 427 -9.79 13.94 19.33
CA LEU A 427 -9.35 15.35 19.33
C LEU A 427 -9.87 16.14 18.11
N ALA A 428 -10.15 15.47 16.99
CA ALA A 428 -10.66 16.09 15.77
C ALA A 428 -12.12 16.59 15.92
N ASP A 429 -12.90 15.96 16.79
CA ASP A 429 -14.27 16.37 17.13
C ASP A 429 -14.34 17.55 18.12
N LEU A 430 -13.20 17.95 18.72
CA LEU A 430 -13.12 18.99 19.75
C LEU A 430 -12.42 20.28 19.28
N THR A 431 -11.95 20.39 18.03
CA THR A 431 -11.11 21.52 17.58
C THR A 431 -11.48 22.13 16.22
N ASP A 432 -11.32 23.46 16.11
CA ASP A 432 -11.60 24.28 14.91
C ASP A 432 -10.72 23.86 13.71
N ALA A 433 -11.20 24.15 12.49
CA ALA A 433 -10.57 23.87 11.21
C ALA A 433 -9.08 24.27 11.14
N THR A 434 -8.67 25.31 11.86
CA THR A 434 -7.28 25.80 11.89
C THR A 434 -6.33 24.83 12.61
N VAL A 435 -6.80 24.19 13.70
CA VAL A 435 -6.03 23.18 14.45
C VAL A 435 -5.96 21.86 13.68
N ARG A 436 -7.05 21.52 12.97
CA ARG A 436 -7.09 20.40 12.00
C ARG A 436 -6.03 20.52 10.91
N HIS A 437 -5.76 21.73 10.44
CA HIS A 437 -4.72 21.99 9.45
C HIS A 437 -3.31 21.79 10.03
N ALA A 438 -3.03 22.30 11.24
CA ALA A 438 -1.75 22.12 11.91
C ALA A 438 -1.47 20.66 12.32
N LEU A 439 -2.49 19.92 12.72
CA LEU A 439 -2.39 18.47 12.99
C LEU A 439 -2.05 17.69 11.71
N ASN A 440 -2.69 18.05 10.59
CA ASN A 440 -2.41 17.45 9.28
C ASN A 440 -1.01 17.81 8.76
N GLU A 441 -0.55 19.04 8.94
CA GLU A 441 0.82 19.46 8.61
C GLU A 441 1.86 18.66 9.42
N THR A 442 1.58 18.38 10.70
CA THR A 442 2.43 17.55 11.57
C THR A 442 2.45 16.08 11.12
N LEU A 443 1.32 15.55 10.63
CA LEU A 443 1.22 14.24 9.99
C LEU A 443 1.97 14.16 8.65
N VAL A 444 2.01 15.27 7.90
CA VAL A 444 2.79 15.38 6.65
C VAL A 444 4.28 15.47 6.93
N ALA A 445 4.70 16.21 7.97
CA ALA A 445 6.09 16.24 8.43
C ALA A 445 6.59 14.85 8.91
N ARG A 446 5.68 14.00 9.42
CA ARG A 446 5.93 12.59 9.81
C ARG A 446 6.36 11.70 8.62
N GLN A 447 6.08 12.09 7.37
CA GLN A 447 6.43 11.29 6.18
C GLN A 447 7.91 11.34 5.77
N LYS A 448 8.74 12.20 6.38
CA LYS A 448 10.15 12.43 5.98
C LYS A 448 11.21 11.99 7.01
N SER A 449 10.95 10.98 7.82
CA SER A 449 11.74 10.73 9.04
C SER A 449 13.24 10.42 8.82
N ASP A 450 14.09 11.37 9.21
CA ASP A 450 15.46 11.16 9.67
C ASP A 450 15.50 11.21 11.21
N ARG A 451 16.48 10.52 11.81
CA ARG A 451 16.68 10.34 13.26
C ARG A 451 16.62 11.63 14.10
N ILE A 452 16.95 12.78 13.51
CA ILE A 452 16.88 14.13 14.12
C ILE A 452 15.41 14.55 14.40
N HIS A 453 14.47 14.16 13.55
CA HIS A 453 13.05 14.51 13.72
C HIS A 453 12.41 13.79 14.92
N ILE A 454 12.90 12.62 15.30
CA ILE A 454 12.33 11.80 16.38
C ILE A 454 12.60 12.44 17.76
N GLU A 455 13.81 12.94 17.99
CA GLU A 455 14.14 13.66 19.23
C GLU A 455 13.36 14.97 19.31
N MET A 456 13.24 15.70 18.20
CA MET A 456 12.48 16.95 18.14
C MET A 456 10.98 16.75 18.39
N LEU A 457 10.40 15.65 17.88
CA LEU A 457 9.01 15.28 18.12
C LEU A 457 8.75 14.86 19.57
N ARG A 458 9.67 14.11 20.20
CA ARG A 458 9.59 13.77 21.62
C ARG A 458 9.60 15.03 22.49
N ASP A 459 10.50 15.96 22.19
CA ASP A 459 10.64 17.21 22.92
C ASP A 459 9.40 18.10 22.77
N ARG A 460 8.82 18.14 21.57
CA ARG A 460 7.58 18.88 21.27
C ARG A 460 6.37 18.25 21.96
N ALA A 461 6.27 16.92 22.00
CA ALA A 461 5.21 16.20 22.72
C ALA A 461 5.32 16.38 24.25
N LEU A 462 6.54 16.41 24.79
CA LEU A 462 6.78 16.72 26.21
C LEU A 462 6.38 18.16 26.55
N ARG A 463 6.69 19.13 25.69
CA ARG A 463 6.26 20.53 25.85
C ARG A 463 4.75 20.66 25.82
N LEU A 464 4.09 20.10 24.81
CA LEU A 464 2.62 20.14 24.67
C LEU A 464 1.92 19.48 25.87
N SER A 465 2.43 18.35 26.35
CA SER A 465 1.95 17.67 27.56
C SER A 465 2.11 18.54 28.80
N ASN A 466 3.27 19.20 28.98
CA ASN A 466 3.51 20.11 30.11
C ASN A 466 2.62 21.36 30.05
N ASP A 467 2.35 21.90 28.86
CA ASP A 467 1.52 23.08 28.68
C ASP A 467 0.04 22.76 28.93
N LEU A 468 -0.44 21.58 28.53
CA LEU A 468 -1.78 21.06 28.87
C LEU A 468 -1.95 20.85 30.38
N ILE A 469 -0.94 20.27 31.05
CA ILE A 469 -0.93 20.10 32.51
C ILE A 469 -0.88 21.47 33.23
N ARG A 470 -0.19 22.47 32.66
CA ARG A 470 -0.17 23.83 33.23
C ARG A 470 -1.49 24.56 33.05
N ALA A 471 -2.13 24.43 31.88
CA ALA A 471 -3.43 25.01 31.60
C ALA A 471 -4.50 24.49 32.57
N SER A 472 -4.47 23.20 32.94
CA SER A 472 -5.41 22.63 33.91
C SER A 472 -5.22 23.11 35.35
N HIS A 473 -4.04 23.64 35.70
CA HIS A 473 -3.80 24.24 37.00
C HIS A 473 -4.21 25.72 37.07
N ALA A 474 -4.43 26.38 35.93
CA ALA A 474 -4.86 27.77 35.84
C ALA A 474 -6.39 27.94 35.85
N GLU A 475 -7.15 26.91 35.47
CA GLU A 475 -8.61 26.90 35.46
C GLU A 475 -9.17 25.98 36.56
N VAL A 476 -9.44 26.53 37.74
CA VAL A 476 -10.32 25.88 38.73
C VAL A 476 -11.46 26.83 39.04
N THR A 477 -12.30 27.09 38.03
CA THR A 477 -13.69 27.60 38.19
C THR A 477 -14.49 27.31 36.92
N ALA A 478 -14.83 26.04 36.65
CA ALA A 478 -15.80 25.70 35.61
C ALA A 478 -16.56 24.40 35.97
N ASP A 479 -17.81 24.33 35.53
CA ASP A 479 -18.81 23.27 35.77
C ASP A 479 -18.24 21.82 35.74
N THR A 480 -18.74 21.01 36.67
CA THR A 480 -18.52 19.57 36.90
C THR A 480 -18.33 18.70 35.65
N ALA A 481 -19.06 18.94 34.55
CA ALA A 481 -18.91 18.17 33.31
C ALA A 481 -17.61 18.48 32.54
N SER A 482 -17.19 19.75 32.54
CA SER A 482 -15.93 20.21 31.93
C SER A 482 -14.73 19.82 32.79
N ALA A 483 -14.88 19.82 34.11
CA ALA A 483 -13.86 19.37 35.05
C ALA A 483 -13.54 17.87 34.91
N SER A 484 -14.56 17.02 34.71
CA SER A 484 -14.37 15.57 34.52
C SER A 484 -13.61 15.25 33.21
N ARG A 485 -13.93 15.96 32.13
CA ARG A 485 -13.23 15.80 30.83
C ARG A 485 -11.81 16.35 30.87
N MET A 486 -11.60 17.48 31.54
CA MET A 486 -10.26 18.05 31.72
C MET A 486 -9.38 17.13 32.59
N ALA A 487 -9.94 16.51 33.63
CA ALA A 487 -9.24 15.52 34.45
C ALA A 487 -8.81 14.27 33.65
N GLU A 488 -9.65 13.80 32.72
CA GLU A 488 -9.35 12.67 31.84
C GLU A 488 -8.24 13.01 30.82
N ILE A 489 -8.30 14.21 30.22
CA ILE A 489 -7.25 14.74 29.32
C ILE A 489 -5.92 14.91 30.08
N CYS A 490 -5.96 15.39 31.31
CA CYS A 490 -4.77 15.55 32.15
C CYS A 490 -4.19 14.22 32.62
N GLY A 491 -5.04 13.22 32.92
CA GLY A 491 -4.63 11.85 33.21
C GLY A 491 -3.88 11.22 32.03
N CYS A 492 -4.42 11.37 30.82
CA CYS A 492 -3.78 10.95 29.58
C CYS A 492 -2.45 11.68 29.33
N ALA A 493 -2.41 13.00 29.50
CA ALA A 493 -1.19 13.80 29.33
C ALA A 493 -0.08 13.42 30.33
N ALA A 494 -0.43 13.18 31.59
CA ALA A 494 0.51 12.77 32.65
C ALA A 494 1.06 11.35 32.44
N MET A 495 0.23 10.44 31.93
CA MET A 495 0.62 9.07 31.55
C MET A 495 1.62 9.08 30.38
N VAL A 496 1.35 9.87 29.34
CA VAL A 496 2.27 10.07 28.20
C VAL A 496 3.61 10.64 28.67
N ARG A 497 3.59 11.65 29.55
CA ARG A 497 4.79 12.25 30.14
C ARG A 497 5.63 11.25 30.93
N ARG A 498 5.04 10.46 31.84
CA ARG A 498 5.78 9.47 32.64
C ARG A 498 6.54 8.47 31.77
N ARG A 499 5.92 8.02 30.68
CA ARG A 499 6.51 7.04 29.75
C ARG A 499 7.60 7.65 28.85
N LEU A 500 7.43 8.90 28.42
CA LEU A 500 8.44 9.63 27.63
C LEU A 500 9.69 10.00 28.45
N VAL A 501 9.57 10.17 29.77
CA VAL A 501 10.69 10.53 30.66
C VAL A 501 11.56 9.33 31.03
N THR A 502 11.01 8.11 31.10
CA THR A 502 11.76 6.89 31.46
C THR A 502 12.59 6.27 30.33
N PHE A 503 12.63 6.89 29.14
CA PHE A 503 13.34 6.37 27.97
C PHE A 503 14.81 6.86 27.94
N PRO A 504 15.83 5.98 27.99
CA PRO A 504 17.23 6.39 27.95
C PRO A 504 17.65 6.81 26.53
N VAL A 505 18.32 7.96 26.42
CA VAL A 505 18.88 8.48 25.15
C VAL A 505 20.39 8.29 25.16
N MET A 506 20.94 7.66 24.13
CA MET A 506 22.39 7.70 23.88
C MET A 506 22.80 9.05 23.30
N ALA A 507 23.86 9.66 23.85
CA ALA A 507 24.29 11.02 23.49
C ALA A 507 24.75 11.15 22.02
N PRO A 508 24.44 12.27 21.32
CA PRO A 508 24.85 12.51 19.94
C PRO A 508 26.32 12.96 19.81
N SER A 509 26.93 12.65 18.66
CA SER A 509 28.31 13.04 18.31
C SER A 509 28.48 14.54 18.07
N ALA A 510 29.71 15.05 18.17
CA ALA A 510 30.05 16.48 18.09
C ALA A 510 29.58 17.17 16.79
N ALA A 511 29.57 16.45 15.65
CA ALA A 511 29.07 16.97 14.37
C ALA A 511 27.54 17.23 14.38
N GLY A 512 26.79 16.50 15.20
CA GLY A 512 25.34 16.68 15.35
C GLY A 512 24.97 17.95 16.14
N ARG A 513 25.83 18.41 17.06
CA ARG A 513 25.57 19.62 17.85
C ARG A 513 25.69 20.90 17.02
N GLN A 514 26.61 20.94 16.06
CA GLN A 514 26.86 22.14 15.26
C GLN A 514 25.72 22.40 14.25
N ILE A 515 25.19 21.35 13.62
CA ILE A 515 24.01 21.44 12.73
C ILE A 515 22.75 21.80 13.53
N PHE A 516 22.64 21.30 14.77
CA PHE A 516 21.54 21.59 15.68
C PHE A 516 21.46 23.08 16.07
N GLU A 517 22.59 23.75 16.28
CA GLU A 517 22.63 25.18 16.63
C GLU A 517 22.32 26.10 15.44
N THR A 518 22.79 25.76 14.23
CA THR A 518 22.53 26.55 13.02
C THR A 518 21.06 26.52 12.61
N VAL A 519 20.42 25.34 12.65
CA VAL A 519 19.00 25.21 12.27
C VAL A 519 18.07 25.87 13.30
N ARG A 520 18.43 25.83 14.59
CA ARG A 520 17.66 26.48 15.68
C ARG A 520 17.66 28.00 15.57
N ALA A 521 18.74 28.60 15.03
CA ALA A 521 18.86 30.05 14.89
C ALA A 521 18.06 30.61 13.72
N GLU A 522 17.93 29.87 12.61
CA GLU A 522 17.33 30.39 11.37
C GLU A 522 15.81 30.20 11.27
N THR A 523 15.19 29.28 12.03
CA THR A 523 13.77 28.92 11.83
C THR A 523 12.80 29.40 12.91
N ALA A 524 13.24 29.98 14.03
CA ALA A 524 12.41 30.02 15.24
C ALA A 524 11.96 31.40 15.79
N ALA A 525 12.32 32.56 15.22
CA ALA A 525 12.14 33.82 15.96
C ALA A 525 11.20 34.89 15.37
N ALA A 526 11.06 35.03 14.05
CA ALA A 526 10.45 36.25 13.50
C ALA A 526 8.94 36.16 13.22
N GLU A 527 8.44 35.03 12.69
CA GLU A 527 7.05 34.95 12.21
C GLU A 527 6.09 34.29 13.22
N GLU A 528 6.56 33.31 13.99
CA GLU A 528 5.74 32.60 14.99
C GLU A 528 5.44 33.47 16.24
N ILE A 529 6.37 34.36 16.66
CA ILE A 529 6.12 35.29 17.77
C ILE A 529 5.04 36.31 17.40
N THR A 530 5.02 36.79 16.14
CA THR A 530 3.99 37.71 15.64
C THR A 530 2.63 37.02 15.50
N MET A 531 2.60 35.73 15.16
CA MET A 531 1.38 34.92 15.07
C MET A 531 0.80 34.62 16.46
N LEU A 532 1.64 34.24 17.44
CA LEU A 532 1.22 34.01 18.82
C LEU A 532 0.72 35.29 19.50
N HIS A 533 1.36 36.44 19.24
CA HIS A 533 0.91 37.73 19.75
C HIS A 533 -0.48 38.10 19.22
N ARG A 534 -0.75 37.88 17.92
CA ARG A 534 -2.07 38.12 17.32
C ARG A 534 -3.15 37.18 17.87
N LEU A 535 -2.80 35.92 18.14
CA LEU A 535 -3.72 34.93 18.73
C LEU A 535 -4.07 35.27 20.19
N LEU A 536 -3.09 35.68 21.00
CA LEU A 536 -3.32 36.12 22.38
C LEU A 536 -4.09 37.44 22.45
N GLN A 537 -3.88 38.33 21.48
CA GLN A 537 -4.61 39.60 21.39
C GLN A 537 -6.06 39.37 20.95
N LYS A 538 -6.30 38.44 20.02
CA LYS A 538 -7.65 38.05 19.59
C LYS A 538 -8.44 37.30 20.68
N LEU A 539 -7.78 36.40 21.42
CA LEU A 539 -8.36 35.75 22.61
C LEU A 539 -8.66 36.73 23.75
N ARG A 540 -7.96 37.86 23.81
CA ARG A 540 -8.18 38.93 24.79
C ARG A 540 -9.27 39.91 24.35
N ASP A 541 -9.42 40.14 23.05
CA ASP A 541 -10.42 41.07 22.47
C ASP A 541 -11.79 40.39 22.25
N ASP A 542 -11.85 39.06 22.08
CA ASP A 542 -13.10 38.28 22.01
C ASP A 542 -13.78 38.08 23.39
N ILE A 543 -13.19 38.63 24.46
CA ILE A 543 -13.80 38.75 25.80
C ILE A 543 -14.20 40.22 26.01
N ASP A 544 -15.26 40.67 25.34
CA ASP A 544 -15.85 41.98 25.64
C ASP A 544 -16.74 41.85 26.89
N PRO A 545 -16.48 42.63 27.96
CA PRO A 545 -17.27 42.61 29.18
C PRO A 545 -18.54 43.46 28.98
N PRO A 546 -19.73 42.91 29.30
CA PRO A 546 -20.58 43.68 30.19
C PRO A 546 -21.33 42.83 31.23
N LYS A 547 -21.37 43.41 32.45
CA LYS A 547 -22.27 43.12 33.58
C LYS A 547 -21.98 41.90 34.45
N ALA A 548 -20.88 41.94 35.20
CA ALA A 548 -20.82 41.30 36.53
C ALA A 548 -19.68 41.84 37.43
N LEU A 549 -19.38 43.15 37.40
CA LEU A 549 -18.32 43.74 38.24
C LEU A 549 -18.79 45.01 38.97
N ALA A 550 -20.01 44.96 39.51
CA ALA A 550 -20.49 45.96 40.45
C ALA A 550 -20.22 45.60 41.93
N ASP A 551 -19.75 44.38 42.24
CA ASP A 551 -19.71 43.88 43.63
C ASP A 551 -18.37 43.27 44.09
N VAL A 552 -17.21 43.74 43.60
CA VAL A 552 -15.91 43.29 44.13
C VAL A 552 -15.23 44.42 44.94
N PRO A 553 -15.08 44.27 46.27
CA PRO A 553 -14.42 45.25 47.13
C PRO A 553 -12.96 45.51 46.78
N ALA A 554 -12.49 46.72 47.08
CA ALA A 554 -11.24 47.34 46.61
C ALA A 554 -9.91 46.72 47.09
N ASP A 555 -9.89 45.55 47.73
CA ASP A 555 -8.74 45.09 48.50
C ASP A 555 -7.90 43.96 47.88
N THR A 556 -8.16 43.52 46.64
CA THR A 556 -7.42 42.38 46.03
C THR A 556 -6.35 42.76 44.99
N ARG A 557 -5.82 43.98 45.01
CA ARG A 557 -4.61 44.32 44.23
C ARG A 557 -3.33 43.89 44.96
N ARG A 558 -2.70 42.78 44.55
CA ARG A 558 -1.22 42.60 44.52
C ARG A 558 -0.81 41.19 44.08
N ILE A 559 -0.38 41.04 42.82
CA ILE A 559 0.75 40.17 42.47
C ILE A 559 1.61 40.95 41.47
N ARG A 560 2.80 41.38 41.91
CA ARG A 560 3.87 41.94 41.08
C ARG A 560 4.74 40.79 40.60
N LEU A 561 4.96 40.65 39.29
CA LEU A 561 6.13 39.96 38.75
C LEU A 561 7.00 40.96 37.97
N LYS A 562 8.18 41.22 38.52
CA LYS A 562 9.27 41.99 37.89
C LYS A 562 9.88 41.12 36.79
N VAL A 563 9.83 41.58 35.54
CA VAL A 563 10.73 41.11 34.48
C VAL A 563 12.03 41.91 34.63
N ALA A 564 13.12 41.22 34.97
CA ALA A 564 14.47 41.75 34.88
C ALA A 564 15.21 41.01 33.77
N ALA A 565 15.91 41.80 32.96
CA ALA A 565 16.44 41.48 31.66
C ALA A 565 17.61 40.47 31.66
N GLY A 566 17.75 39.80 30.52
CA GLY A 566 19.04 39.55 29.88
C GLY A 566 19.83 38.32 30.35
N ARG A 567 19.60 37.19 29.68
CA ARG A 567 20.61 36.42 28.90
C ARG A 567 19.93 35.26 28.20
#